data_AF-A0A951BIV4-F1
#
_entry.id   AF-A0A951BIV4-F1
#
_cell.length_a   1.000
_cell.length_b   1.000
_cell.length_c   1.000
_cell.angle_alpha   90.00
_cell.angle_beta   90.00
_cell.angle_gamma   90.00
#
_symmetry.space_group_name_H-M   'P 1'
#
loop_
_entity.id
_entity.type
_entity.pdbx_description
1 polymer ?
#
loop_
_entity_poly.entity_id
_entity_poly.type
_entity_poly.pdbx_seq_one_letter_code
_entity_poly.pdbx_strand_id
1 'polypeptide(L)'
;MPPPDALVNPAGHRTSRSVRRLAAGAVLGALAALVAVGVPTGKAALLAVGPSLATTPGGQSLRAPAHICLTWQKPDAVDARTVSCSQPHLFEVTGTLDLQDFGAWADFPDPARWQQLVTERCAQRSVQALADHFDPFGRFTVGAIKPSEASWVRGDRTLRCGVQSAGRTGTLFLTTGSVLAQDQSDVHPPGTCLGNDGKAVGDPVNCAGPHAIEVIGVVDLKGAFPRGYPDEAAQDRVLNTECTRLAKDFSGGPAVVASKGLTLFWETLRMESWRAGSTRVDCRLGAFLPDRSGFAPVTGSVKGPVQVGRQPAPTAPRNPGPAPVATPPVTQVDAPAAPPS
;
A
#
# COMPACT_ATOMS: atom_id res chain seq x y z
N MET A 1 5.12 45.81 83.35
CA MET A 1 4.87 46.95 82.42
C MET A 1 3.88 46.48 81.35
N PRO A 2 2.88 47.31 80.96
CA PRO A 2 1.46 46.90 80.78
C PRO A 2 0.96 46.83 79.29
N PRO A 3 -0.33 46.49 79.01
CA PRO A 3 -0.85 45.90 77.75
C PRO A 3 -1.51 46.95 76.80
N PRO A 4 -2.11 46.57 75.63
CA PRO A 4 -3.58 46.33 75.57
C PRO A 4 -4.15 45.47 74.38
N ASP A 5 -5.42 45.06 74.56
CA ASP A 5 -6.61 44.92 73.68
C ASP A 5 -6.60 44.61 72.15
N ALA A 6 -7.65 43.88 71.77
CA ALA A 6 -8.03 43.39 70.44
C ALA A 6 -8.99 44.33 69.68
N LEU A 7 -8.93 44.39 68.33
CA LEU A 7 -10.07 44.74 67.44
C LEU A 7 -9.89 44.24 65.97
N VAL A 8 -10.91 43.52 65.46
CA VAL A 8 -11.67 43.66 64.18
C VAL A 8 -11.01 43.49 62.78
N ASN A 9 -11.62 42.61 61.97
CA ASN A 9 -11.45 42.31 60.51
C ASN A 9 -11.98 43.43 59.58
N PRO A 10 -11.51 43.56 58.31
CA PRO A 10 -12.33 43.07 57.17
C PRO A 10 -11.56 42.58 55.91
N ALA A 11 -12.35 42.00 55.01
CA ALA A 11 -12.06 41.36 53.73
C ALA A 11 -11.22 42.13 52.70
N GLY A 12 -10.55 41.40 51.80
CA GLY A 12 -10.22 41.94 50.47
C GLY A 12 -9.16 41.22 49.64
N HIS A 13 -9.64 40.59 48.56
CA HIS A 13 -8.99 40.45 47.25
C HIS A 13 -8.06 39.26 46.92
N ARG A 14 -8.63 38.42 46.05
CA ARG A 14 -8.03 37.39 45.22
C ARG A 14 -6.92 37.99 44.34
N THR A 15 -5.80 37.28 44.21
CA THR A 15 -5.11 37.16 42.92
C THR A 15 -4.57 35.74 42.77
N SER A 16 -5.36 34.92 42.08
CA SER A 16 -4.93 33.65 41.51
C SER A 16 -3.79 33.93 40.52
N ARG A 17 -2.57 33.50 40.86
CA ARG A 17 -1.47 33.41 39.89
C ARG A 17 -1.68 32.15 39.07
N SER A 18 -2.33 32.34 37.94
CA SER A 18 -2.47 31.39 36.85
C SER A 18 -1.09 30.92 36.39
N VAL A 19 -0.75 29.68 36.73
CA VAL A 19 0.35 28.94 36.11
C VAL A 19 -0.01 28.75 34.65
N ARG A 20 0.58 29.56 33.77
CA ARG A 20 0.59 29.32 32.32
C ARG A 20 1.34 28.01 32.08
N ARG A 21 0.60 26.91 31.98
CA ARG A 21 1.10 25.66 31.41
C ARG A 21 1.31 25.91 29.92
N LEU A 22 2.55 26.16 29.53
CA LEU A 22 2.98 26.00 28.15
C LEU A 22 2.85 24.50 27.84
N ALA A 23 1.73 24.11 27.24
CA ALA A 23 1.56 22.79 26.66
C ALA A 23 2.38 22.75 25.36
N ALA A 24 3.68 22.44 25.48
CA ALA A 24 4.45 21.93 24.36
C ALA A 24 3.86 20.55 24.02
N GLY A 25 3.02 20.50 22.99
CA GLY A 25 2.49 19.25 22.46
C GLY A 25 3.65 18.46 21.86
N ALA A 26 4.16 17.49 22.60
CA ALA A 26 4.99 16.44 22.04
C ALA A 26 4.08 15.60 21.14
N VAL A 27 4.18 15.81 19.83
CA VAL A 27 3.74 14.80 18.86
C VAL A 27 4.71 13.65 19.06
N LEU A 28 4.26 12.62 19.79
CA LEU A 28 4.95 11.35 19.84
C LEU A 28 4.98 10.83 18.41
N GLY A 29 6.17 10.81 17.79
CA GLY A 29 6.42 9.90 16.69
C GLY A 29 6.07 8.52 17.23
N ALA A 30 4.92 8.00 16.82
CA ALA A 30 4.42 6.74 17.34
C ALA A 30 5.35 5.66 16.83
N LEU A 31 6.35 5.29 17.62
CA LEU A 31 6.91 3.94 17.64
C LEU A 31 5.75 3.02 17.99
N ALA A 32 4.94 2.69 16.98
CA ALA A 32 4.11 1.52 17.02
C ALA A 32 5.08 0.34 17.00
N ALA A 33 5.58 0.00 18.19
CA ALA A 33 6.05 -1.35 18.44
C ALA A 33 4.82 -2.25 18.24
N LEU A 34 4.60 -2.62 16.97
CA LEU A 34 3.85 -3.82 16.62
C LEU A 34 4.57 -4.93 17.36
N VAL A 35 4.06 -5.29 18.53
CA VAL A 35 4.28 -6.63 19.06
C VAL A 35 3.91 -7.54 17.90
N ALA A 36 4.90 -8.29 17.42
CA ALA A 36 4.80 -9.21 16.30
C ALA A 36 3.79 -10.32 16.62
N VAL A 37 2.51 -9.99 16.65
CA VAL A 37 1.45 -10.93 16.30
C VAL A 37 1.59 -11.04 14.79
N GLY A 38 1.97 -12.23 14.29
CA GLY A 38 2.41 -12.50 12.93
C GLY A 38 1.42 -12.13 11.82
N VAL A 39 1.15 -10.84 11.66
CA VAL A 39 0.49 -10.25 10.50
C VAL A 39 1.58 -10.17 9.43
N PRO A 40 1.48 -10.93 8.33
CA PRO A 40 2.45 -10.83 7.26
C PRO A 40 2.47 -9.40 6.73
N THR A 41 3.59 -8.71 6.94
CA THR A 41 3.87 -7.37 6.42
C THR A 41 4.28 -7.40 4.95
N GLY A 42 4.63 -8.57 4.42
CA GLY A 42 4.85 -8.78 2.99
C GLY A 42 3.54 -9.03 2.25
N LYS A 43 3.41 -8.45 1.05
CA LYS A 43 2.51 -9.02 0.04
C LYS A 43 3.03 -10.44 -0.21
N ALA A 44 2.27 -11.46 0.16
CA ALA A 44 2.60 -12.83 -0.24
C ALA A 44 2.82 -12.85 -1.75
N ALA A 45 3.63 -13.77 -2.28
CA ALA A 45 3.70 -14.00 -3.71
C ALA A 45 2.27 -14.32 -4.18
N LEU A 46 1.59 -13.31 -4.71
CA LEU A 46 0.21 -13.46 -5.12
C LEU A 46 0.27 -14.23 -6.42
N LEU A 47 -0.32 -15.41 -6.41
CA LEU A 47 -0.95 -15.87 -7.63
C LEU A 47 -1.93 -14.78 -8.07
N ALA A 48 -1.51 -13.92 -9.00
CA ALA A 48 -2.42 -13.75 -10.12
C ALA A 48 -2.59 -15.16 -10.66
N VAL A 49 -3.79 -15.72 -10.51
CA VAL A 49 -4.16 -16.91 -11.25
C VAL A 49 -3.99 -16.51 -12.71
N GLY A 50 -2.85 -16.91 -13.25
CA GLY A 50 -2.41 -16.62 -14.58
C GLY A 50 -3.50 -17.01 -15.57
N PRO A 51 -3.95 -16.05 -16.35
CA PRO A 51 -4.83 -16.26 -17.48
C PRO A 51 -4.31 -17.21 -18.53
N SER A 52 -5.23 -17.81 -19.25
CA SER A 52 -4.91 -18.73 -20.33
C SER A 52 -4.62 -18.00 -21.63
N LEU A 53 -3.36 -17.99 -22.10
CA LEU A 53 -3.10 -17.60 -23.48
C LEU A 53 -3.44 -18.74 -24.43
N ALA A 54 -4.25 -18.46 -25.45
CA ALA A 54 -4.41 -19.35 -26.59
C ALA A 54 -3.12 -19.24 -27.44
N THR A 55 -2.34 -20.31 -27.48
CA THR A 55 -1.25 -20.44 -28.45
C THR A 55 -1.88 -20.61 -29.84
N THR A 56 -1.65 -19.65 -30.73
CA THR A 56 -2.09 -19.72 -32.13
C THR A 56 -1.45 -20.96 -32.79
N PRO A 57 -2.20 -21.80 -33.55
CA PRO A 57 -1.62 -22.96 -34.21
C PRO A 57 -0.56 -22.51 -35.23
N GLY A 58 0.70 -22.90 -35.00
CA GLY A 58 1.85 -22.54 -35.84
C GLY A 58 2.76 -21.44 -35.30
N GLY A 59 2.49 -20.86 -34.13
CA GLY A 59 3.33 -19.83 -33.53
C GLY A 59 4.59 -20.41 -32.87
N GLN A 60 5.77 -19.91 -33.25
CA GLN A 60 7.01 -20.12 -32.49
C GLN A 60 6.74 -19.94 -30.99
N SER A 61 7.34 -20.82 -30.16
CA SER A 61 7.41 -20.67 -28.70
C SER A 61 7.68 -19.20 -28.40
N LEU A 62 6.68 -18.50 -27.84
CA LEU A 62 6.84 -17.13 -27.40
C LEU A 62 7.73 -17.19 -26.16
N ARG A 63 9.03 -17.39 -26.34
CA ARG A 63 10.06 -16.75 -25.51
C ARG A 63 9.80 -15.26 -25.70
N ALA A 64 8.83 -14.72 -24.99
CA ALA A 64 8.67 -13.28 -24.90
C ALA A 64 10.04 -12.76 -24.45
N PRO A 65 10.73 -11.91 -25.24
CA PRO A 65 11.89 -11.21 -24.69
C PRO A 65 11.47 -10.58 -23.37
N ALA A 66 12.35 -10.64 -22.38
CA ALA A 66 12.09 -9.98 -21.10
C ALA A 66 11.66 -8.53 -21.37
N HIS A 67 10.79 -8.00 -20.53
CA HIS A 67 10.24 -6.64 -20.57
C HIS A 67 9.17 -6.39 -21.64
N ILE A 68 8.44 -7.44 -22.04
CA ILE A 68 7.15 -7.27 -22.74
C ILE A 68 6.05 -7.00 -21.73
N CYS A 69 5.23 -5.99 -22.00
CA CYS A 69 4.10 -5.61 -21.18
C CYS A 69 2.78 -6.16 -21.74
N LEU A 70 1.94 -6.68 -20.86
CA LEU A 70 0.67 -7.32 -21.17
C LEU A 70 -0.47 -6.63 -20.43
N THR A 71 -1.61 -6.50 -21.11
CA THR A 71 -2.85 -5.96 -20.54
C THR A 71 -4.04 -6.81 -20.94
N TRP A 72 -5.12 -6.72 -20.17
CA TRP A 72 -6.34 -7.48 -20.37
C TRP A 72 -7.52 -6.90 -19.58
N GLN A 73 -8.71 -7.42 -19.83
CA GLN A 73 -9.94 -7.01 -19.13
C GLN A 73 -10.58 -8.16 -18.36
N LYS A 74 -10.49 -9.41 -18.82
CA LYS A 74 -11.17 -10.52 -18.15
C LYS A 74 -10.38 -11.02 -16.94
N PRO A 75 -11.04 -11.46 -15.86
CA PRO A 75 -10.33 -11.98 -14.68
C PRO A 75 -9.42 -13.17 -14.98
N ASP A 76 -9.81 -14.00 -15.94
CA ASP A 76 -9.07 -15.17 -16.43
C ASP A 76 -8.14 -14.86 -17.61
N ALA A 77 -7.96 -13.57 -17.93
CA ALA A 77 -7.37 -12.91 -19.10
C ALA A 77 -7.14 -13.73 -20.37
N VAL A 78 -8.15 -14.46 -20.79
CA VAL A 78 -8.12 -15.09 -22.11
C VAL A 78 -7.94 -14.06 -23.24
N ASP A 79 -8.21 -12.78 -22.95
CA ASP A 79 -8.06 -11.62 -23.82
C ASP A 79 -6.73 -10.86 -23.66
N ALA A 80 -5.75 -11.45 -22.95
CA ALA A 80 -4.45 -10.83 -22.75
C ALA A 80 -3.73 -10.57 -24.08
N ARG A 81 -3.20 -9.35 -24.20
CA ARG A 81 -2.50 -8.86 -25.39
C ARG A 81 -1.28 -8.05 -25.01
N THR A 82 -0.32 -8.00 -25.93
CA THR A 82 0.87 -7.15 -25.78
C THR A 82 0.51 -5.68 -26.00
N VAL A 83 1.13 -4.82 -25.20
CA VAL A 83 1.09 -3.36 -25.32
C VAL A 83 2.47 -2.78 -25.10
N SER A 84 2.68 -1.53 -25.51
CA SER A 84 3.89 -0.81 -25.10
C SER A 84 3.90 -0.64 -23.57
N CYS A 85 5.04 -0.81 -22.91
CA CYS A 85 5.15 -0.55 -21.47
C CYS A 85 4.87 0.90 -21.10
N SER A 86 4.98 1.84 -22.05
CA SER A 86 4.55 3.24 -21.87
C SER A 86 3.02 3.41 -21.85
N GLN A 87 2.24 2.36 -22.11
CA GLN A 87 0.79 2.34 -21.99
C GLN A 87 0.37 1.62 -20.69
N PRO A 88 -0.84 1.88 -20.18
CA PRO A 88 -1.39 1.15 -19.03
C PRO A 88 -1.43 -0.36 -19.25
N HIS A 89 -0.77 -1.11 -18.38
CA HIS A 89 -0.67 -2.57 -18.44
C HIS A 89 -0.70 -3.19 -17.05
N LEU A 90 -1.01 -4.48 -16.97
CA LEU A 90 -1.21 -5.21 -15.71
C LEU A 90 -0.01 -6.11 -15.35
N PHE A 91 0.81 -6.46 -16.34
CA PHE A 91 1.90 -7.42 -16.15
C PHE A 91 3.08 -7.09 -17.05
N GLU A 92 4.29 -7.19 -16.50
CA GLU A 92 5.54 -7.14 -17.28
C GLU A 92 6.24 -8.49 -17.18
N VAL A 93 6.46 -9.12 -18.35
CA VAL A 93 7.10 -10.44 -18.44
C VAL A 93 8.59 -10.32 -18.14
N THR A 94 9.08 -11.05 -17.15
CA THR A 94 10.50 -11.11 -16.79
C THR A 94 11.19 -12.33 -17.38
N GLY A 95 10.43 -13.37 -17.71
CA GLY A 95 10.95 -14.57 -18.34
C GLY A 95 9.87 -15.57 -18.69
N THR A 96 10.20 -16.51 -19.57
CA THR A 96 9.33 -17.63 -19.92
C THR A 96 10.03 -18.93 -19.54
N LEU A 97 9.32 -19.79 -18.83
CA LEU A 97 9.75 -21.13 -18.46
C LEU A 97 8.99 -22.15 -19.30
N ASP A 98 9.69 -23.23 -19.63
CA ASP A 98 9.10 -24.39 -20.31
C ASP A 98 8.96 -25.53 -19.30
N LEU A 99 7.74 -25.97 -19.06
CA LEU A 99 7.39 -27.00 -18.07
C LEU A 99 7.36 -28.40 -18.69
N GLN A 100 8.28 -28.72 -19.61
CA GLN A 100 8.37 -30.07 -20.22
C GLN A 100 8.71 -31.16 -19.21
N ASP A 101 9.09 -30.81 -17.98
CA ASP A 101 9.20 -31.75 -16.87
C ASP A 101 7.84 -32.36 -16.48
N PHE A 102 6.73 -31.72 -16.87
CA PHE A 102 5.41 -32.33 -16.88
C PHE A 102 5.24 -33.14 -18.17
N GLY A 103 5.03 -34.45 -18.02
CA GLY A 103 4.82 -35.35 -19.15
C GLY A 103 3.68 -34.92 -20.08
N ALA A 104 3.69 -35.43 -21.31
CA ALA A 104 2.70 -35.11 -22.34
C ALA A 104 1.25 -35.36 -21.88
N TRP A 105 1.05 -36.34 -20.99
CA TRP A 105 -0.23 -36.76 -20.44
C TRP A 105 -0.46 -36.31 -18.99
N ALA A 106 0.35 -35.40 -18.46
CA ALA A 106 0.17 -34.89 -17.10
C ALA A 106 -1.17 -34.16 -16.97
N ASP A 107 -1.85 -34.35 -15.85
CA ASP A 107 -3.06 -33.59 -15.52
C ASP A 107 -2.76 -32.09 -15.41
N PHE A 108 -3.79 -31.26 -15.63
CA PHE A 108 -3.67 -29.83 -15.40
C PHE A 108 -3.42 -29.56 -13.90
N PRO A 109 -2.34 -28.84 -13.52
CA PRO A 109 -2.05 -28.61 -12.11
C PRO A 109 -3.18 -27.89 -11.39
N ASP A 110 -3.43 -28.29 -10.14
CA ASP A 110 -4.37 -27.60 -9.26
C ASP A 110 -3.84 -26.20 -8.83
N PRO A 111 -4.68 -25.35 -8.21
CA PRO A 111 -4.26 -24.02 -7.78
C PRO A 111 -3.06 -24.01 -6.82
N ALA A 112 -2.93 -24.98 -5.92
CA ALA A 112 -1.85 -25.04 -4.95
C ALA A 112 -0.52 -25.38 -5.64
N ARG A 113 -0.54 -26.31 -6.60
CA ARG A 113 0.62 -26.65 -7.41
C ARG A 113 1.06 -25.48 -8.29
N TRP A 114 0.13 -24.72 -8.86
CA TRP A 114 0.47 -23.48 -9.57
C TRP A 114 1.13 -22.45 -8.65
N GLN A 115 0.61 -22.24 -7.43
CA GLN A 115 1.23 -21.33 -6.45
C GLN A 115 2.67 -21.74 -6.18
N GLN A 116 2.90 -23.03 -5.97
CA GLN A 116 4.22 -23.57 -5.71
C GLN A 116 5.17 -23.31 -6.89
N LEU A 117 4.74 -23.57 -8.14
CA LEU A 117 5.54 -23.30 -9.33
C LEU A 117 5.91 -21.82 -9.47
N VAL A 118 4.98 -20.91 -9.16
CA VAL A 118 5.25 -19.46 -9.19
C VAL A 118 6.27 -19.08 -8.12
N THR A 119 6.07 -19.54 -6.89
CA THR A 119 6.98 -19.24 -5.77
C THR A 119 8.37 -19.81 -5.98
N GLU A 120 8.49 -21.05 -6.46
CA GLU A 120 9.79 -21.72 -6.61
C GLU A 120 10.53 -21.27 -7.87
N ARG A 121 9.83 -21.15 -9.01
CA ARG A 121 10.48 -20.96 -10.31
C ARG A 121 10.37 -19.53 -10.82
N CYS A 122 9.20 -18.91 -10.71
CA CYS A 122 9.02 -17.54 -11.21
C CYS A 122 9.67 -16.50 -10.30
N ALA A 123 9.65 -16.67 -8.97
CA ALA A 123 10.30 -15.73 -8.07
C ALA A 123 11.80 -15.62 -8.37
N GLN A 124 12.50 -16.75 -8.46
CA GLN A 124 13.90 -16.78 -8.84
C GLN A 124 14.13 -16.14 -10.22
N ARG A 125 13.26 -16.45 -11.20
CA ARG A 125 13.46 -15.94 -12.55
C ARG A 125 13.24 -14.44 -12.67
N SER A 126 12.23 -13.90 -11.98
CA SER A 126 11.97 -12.46 -11.92
C SER A 126 13.09 -11.71 -11.21
N VAL A 127 13.57 -12.23 -10.07
CA VAL A 127 14.71 -11.62 -9.35
C VAL A 127 15.96 -11.59 -10.23
N GLN A 128 16.24 -12.65 -10.99
CA GLN A 128 17.37 -12.67 -11.92
C GLN A 128 17.23 -11.65 -13.07
N ALA A 129 16.03 -11.49 -13.61
CA ALA A 129 15.78 -10.58 -14.72
C ALA A 129 15.80 -9.10 -14.29
N LEU A 130 15.37 -8.82 -13.06
CA LEU A 130 15.32 -7.47 -12.51
C LEU A 130 16.56 -7.09 -11.69
N ALA A 131 17.40 -8.06 -11.35
CA ALA A 131 18.63 -7.88 -10.60
C ALA A 131 18.42 -7.00 -9.34
N ASP A 132 19.14 -5.90 -9.24
CA ASP A 132 19.09 -4.93 -8.15
C ASP A 132 17.94 -3.93 -8.29
N HIS A 133 16.96 -4.13 -9.17
CA HIS A 133 15.79 -3.25 -9.34
C HIS A 133 14.48 -3.86 -8.81
N PHE A 134 14.50 -5.10 -8.31
CA PHE A 134 13.33 -5.70 -7.69
C PHE A 134 13.32 -5.46 -6.18
N ASP A 135 12.33 -4.69 -5.70
CA ASP A 135 12.09 -4.50 -4.28
C ASP A 135 11.15 -5.59 -3.75
N PRO A 136 11.62 -6.54 -2.91
CA PRO A 136 10.76 -7.58 -2.35
C PRO A 136 9.69 -7.04 -1.38
N PHE A 137 9.80 -5.79 -0.95
CA PHE A 137 8.83 -5.09 -0.11
C PHE A 137 8.13 -3.94 -0.84
N GLY A 138 8.36 -3.82 -2.15
CA GLY A 138 7.86 -2.73 -2.96
C GLY A 138 6.46 -2.95 -3.52
N ARG A 139 6.12 -2.08 -4.46
CA ARG A 139 4.82 -2.05 -5.15
C ARG A 139 4.55 -3.32 -5.95
N PHE A 140 5.58 -3.87 -6.60
CA PHE A 140 5.46 -4.99 -7.53
C PHE A 140 5.62 -6.34 -6.83
N THR A 141 4.79 -7.30 -7.22
CA THR A 141 4.89 -8.69 -6.79
C THR A 141 5.15 -9.60 -7.97
N VAL A 142 5.76 -10.75 -7.72
CA VAL A 142 5.96 -11.78 -8.76
C VAL A 142 4.65 -12.53 -8.99
N GLY A 143 4.28 -12.68 -10.25
CA GLY A 143 3.16 -13.50 -10.71
C GLY A 143 3.55 -14.35 -11.92
N ALA A 144 2.58 -15.07 -12.45
CA ALA A 144 2.77 -15.82 -13.70
C ALA A 144 1.48 -15.91 -14.52
N ILE A 145 1.64 -16.09 -15.83
CA ILE A 145 0.59 -16.42 -16.78
C ILE A 145 0.81 -17.87 -17.22
N LYS A 146 -0.09 -18.76 -16.79
CA LYS A 146 -0.07 -20.20 -17.09
C LYS A 146 -0.87 -20.48 -18.38
N PRO A 147 -0.71 -21.65 -19.03
CA PRO A 147 -1.58 -22.01 -20.14
C PRO A 147 -3.03 -22.25 -19.67
N SER A 148 -4.00 -22.22 -20.60
CA SER A 148 -5.31 -22.85 -20.33
C SER A 148 -5.17 -24.32 -20.13
N GLU A 149 -6.12 -24.90 -19.43
CA GLU A 149 -6.37 -26.33 -19.45
C GLU A 149 -6.52 -26.86 -20.89
N ALA A 150 -7.27 -26.16 -21.75
CA ALA A 150 -7.40 -26.51 -23.16
C ALA A 150 -6.06 -26.48 -23.91
N SER A 151 -5.21 -25.45 -23.71
CA SER A 151 -3.86 -25.40 -24.31
C SER A 151 -2.93 -26.46 -23.71
N TRP A 152 -3.05 -26.75 -22.41
CA TRP A 152 -2.28 -27.78 -21.72
C TRP A 152 -2.58 -29.17 -22.28
N VAL A 153 -3.84 -29.51 -22.52
CA VAL A 153 -4.22 -30.77 -23.19
C VAL A 153 -3.60 -30.89 -24.59
N ARG A 154 -3.39 -29.75 -25.28
CA ARG A 154 -2.70 -29.70 -26.59
C ARG A 154 -1.17 -29.64 -26.49
N GLY A 155 -0.60 -29.80 -25.29
CA GLY A 155 0.84 -29.84 -25.06
C GLY A 155 1.49 -28.50 -24.74
N ASP A 156 0.73 -27.42 -24.53
CA ASP A 156 1.32 -26.16 -24.07
C ASP A 156 1.81 -26.31 -22.62
N ARG A 157 3.09 -26.07 -22.41
CA ARG A 157 3.78 -26.11 -21.11
C ARG A 157 4.44 -24.78 -20.78
N THR A 158 4.01 -23.70 -21.44
CA THR A 158 4.63 -22.38 -21.33
C THR A 158 4.14 -21.65 -20.09
N LEU A 159 5.03 -21.38 -19.13
CA LEU A 159 4.75 -20.53 -17.97
C LEU A 159 5.47 -19.18 -18.12
N ARG A 160 4.73 -18.09 -18.28
CA ARG A 160 5.31 -16.75 -18.39
C ARG A 160 5.40 -16.14 -17.00
N CYS A 161 6.60 -15.98 -16.49
CA CYS A 161 6.89 -15.31 -15.22
C CYS A 161 7.01 -13.81 -15.43
N GLY A 162 6.64 -13.04 -14.42
CA GLY A 162 6.68 -11.59 -14.51
C GLY A 162 6.34 -10.91 -13.20
N VAL A 163 6.12 -9.61 -13.30
CA VAL A 163 5.77 -8.75 -12.18
C VAL A 163 4.50 -7.96 -12.46
N GLN A 164 3.80 -7.62 -11.39
CA GLN A 164 2.50 -6.96 -11.42
C GLN A 164 2.30 -6.11 -10.16
N SER A 165 1.51 -5.04 -10.25
CA SER A 165 1.06 -4.30 -9.08
C SER A 165 -0.21 -4.97 -8.56
N ALA A 166 -0.10 -5.71 -7.47
CA ALA A 166 -1.23 -6.44 -6.90
C ALA A 166 -1.54 -6.00 -5.46
N GLY A 167 -2.83 -5.92 -5.15
CA GLY A 167 -3.35 -5.77 -3.80
C GLY A 167 -3.41 -7.11 -3.07
N ARG A 168 -3.59 -7.08 -1.76
CA ARG A 168 -3.76 -8.27 -0.91
C ARG A 168 -4.92 -9.17 -1.31
N THR A 169 -5.97 -8.66 -1.96
CA THR A 169 -7.05 -9.55 -2.44
C THR A 169 -6.71 -10.30 -3.73
N GLY A 170 -5.56 -10.00 -4.33
CA GLY A 170 -5.17 -10.47 -5.67
C GLY A 170 -5.63 -9.55 -6.80
N THR A 171 -6.32 -8.46 -6.47
CA THR A 171 -6.70 -7.43 -7.46
C THR A 171 -5.45 -6.81 -8.08
N LEU A 172 -5.46 -6.67 -9.40
CA LEU A 172 -4.36 -6.16 -10.21
C LEU A 172 -4.63 -4.73 -10.63
N PHE A 173 -3.64 -3.86 -10.40
CA PHE A 173 -3.73 -2.45 -10.72
C PHE A 173 -2.90 -2.14 -11.95
N LEU A 174 -3.42 -1.26 -12.80
CA LEU A 174 -2.70 -0.78 -13.96
C LEU A 174 -1.42 -0.04 -13.53
N THR A 175 -0.37 -0.28 -14.29
CA THR A 175 0.92 0.41 -14.17
C THR A 175 1.33 1.00 -15.52
N THR A 176 2.27 1.94 -15.52
CA THR A 176 2.75 2.60 -16.74
C THR A 176 4.23 2.91 -16.60
N GLY A 177 5.00 2.58 -17.63
CA GLY A 177 6.47 2.52 -17.58
C GLY A 177 6.96 1.09 -17.40
N SER A 178 8.23 0.81 -17.71
CA SER A 178 8.85 -0.47 -17.36
C SER A 178 9.19 -0.50 -15.87
N VAL A 179 9.10 -1.67 -15.25
CA VAL A 179 9.52 -1.92 -13.86
C VAL A 179 10.98 -1.51 -13.61
N LEU A 180 11.85 -1.63 -14.61
CA LEU A 180 13.27 -1.25 -14.51
C LEU A 180 13.48 0.28 -14.40
N ALA A 181 12.50 1.08 -14.82
CA ALA A 181 12.60 2.53 -14.84
C ALA A 181 11.69 3.21 -13.78
N GLN A 182 10.88 2.44 -13.07
CA GLN A 182 9.93 2.94 -12.08
C GLN A 182 10.50 2.87 -10.67
N ASP A 183 10.16 3.88 -9.86
CA ASP A 183 10.30 3.79 -8.41
C ASP A 183 9.46 2.62 -7.89
N GLN A 184 10.10 1.76 -7.10
CA GLN A 184 9.50 0.53 -6.59
C GLN A 184 8.71 0.75 -5.29
N SER A 185 8.65 1.97 -4.75
CA SER A 185 8.05 2.22 -3.44
C SER A 185 6.56 1.91 -3.45
N ASP A 186 6.08 1.19 -2.43
CA ASP A 186 4.66 0.84 -2.28
C ASP A 186 3.86 2.02 -1.68
N VAL A 187 3.80 3.12 -2.41
CA VAL A 187 3.11 4.35 -2.00
C VAL A 187 1.85 4.59 -2.81
N HIS A 188 0.88 5.25 -2.19
CA HIS A 188 -0.38 5.61 -2.84
C HIS A 188 -0.54 7.14 -2.87
N PRO A 189 -1.30 7.70 -3.83
CA PRO A 189 -1.59 9.13 -3.85
C PRO A 189 -2.33 9.60 -2.58
N PRO A 190 -2.10 10.83 -2.11
CA PRO A 190 -2.89 11.42 -1.02
C PRO A 190 -4.39 11.39 -1.32
N GLY A 191 -5.20 11.06 -0.30
CA GLY A 191 -6.63 10.80 -0.40
C GLY A 191 -7.01 9.36 -0.77
N THR A 192 -6.04 8.47 -0.96
CA THR A 192 -6.32 7.04 -1.14
C THR A 192 -6.65 6.40 0.21
N CYS A 193 -7.80 5.73 0.29
CA CYS A 193 -8.14 4.89 1.43
C CYS A 193 -7.85 3.42 1.09
N LEU A 194 -7.13 2.73 1.99
CA LEU A 194 -6.88 1.29 1.87
C LEU A 194 -7.78 0.56 2.86
N GLY A 195 -8.54 -0.40 2.35
CA GLY A 195 -9.58 -1.14 3.05
C GLY A 195 -9.07 -1.90 4.27
N ASN A 196 -9.96 -2.61 4.96
CA ASN A 196 -9.55 -3.61 5.93
C ASN A 196 -9.54 -5.00 5.28
N ASP A 197 -8.52 -5.81 5.56
CA ASP A 197 -8.55 -7.27 5.38
C ASP A 197 -8.47 -7.90 6.77
N GLY A 198 -9.64 -8.03 7.42
CA GLY A 198 -9.70 -8.36 8.85
C GLY A 198 -9.11 -7.23 9.71
N LYS A 199 -7.99 -7.53 10.35
CA LYS A 199 -7.22 -6.58 11.19
C LYS A 199 -6.07 -5.91 10.44
N ALA A 200 -5.81 -6.30 9.19
CA ALA A 200 -4.75 -5.75 8.37
C ALA A 200 -5.28 -4.65 7.44
N VAL A 201 -4.38 -3.85 6.89
CA VAL A 201 -4.67 -2.97 5.75
C VAL A 201 -5.07 -3.83 4.55
N GLY A 202 -5.88 -3.35 3.62
CA GLY A 202 -6.39 -4.08 2.47
C GLY A 202 -6.05 -3.37 1.16
N ASP A 203 -6.88 -3.61 0.15
CA ASP A 203 -6.75 -2.97 -1.17
C ASP A 203 -7.38 -1.58 -1.16
N PRO A 204 -7.08 -0.70 -2.13
CA PRO A 204 -7.78 0.56 -2.30
C PRO A 204 -9.30 0.42 -2.31
N VAL A 205 -10.00 1.26 -1.53
CA VAL A 205 -11.47 1.32 -1.43
C VAL A 205 -11.94 2.77 -1.41
N ASN A 206 -13.26 2.98 -1.56
CA ASN A 206 -13.86 4.29 -1.37
C ASN A 206 -13.83 4.67 0.13
N CYS A 207 -13.28 5.85 0.45
CA CYS A 207 -13.20 6.38 1.82
C CYS A 207 -14.56 6.54 2.52
N ALA A 208 -15.67 6.63 1.77
CA ALA A 208 -17.01 6.66 2.35
C ALA A 208 -17.41 5.32 3.00
N GLY A 209 -16.72 4.22 2.67
CA GLY A 209 -16.86 2.93 3.32
C GLY A 209 -15.78 2.67 4.38
N PRO A 210 -15.90 1.56 5.12
CA PRO A 210 -14.89 1.12 6.09
C PRO A 210 -13.52 0.89 5.44
N HIS A 211 -12.48 1.46 6.03
CA HIS A 211 -11.10 1.30 5.60
C HIS A 211 -10.14 1.30 6.80
N ALA A 212 -8.97 0.70 6.63
CA ALA A 212 -7.96 0.62 7.70
C ALA A 212 -7.21 1.94 7.82
N ILE A 213 -6.86 2.54 6.67
CA ILE A 213 -5.99 3.72 6.62
C ILE A 213 -6.38 4.67 5.48
N GLU A 214 -6.06 5.95 5.65
CA GLU A 214 -6.10 6.98 4.62
C GLU A 214 -4.68 7.54 4.42
N VAL A 215 -4.21 7.56 3.18
CA VAL A 215 -2.91 8.17 2.83
C VAL A 215 -3.08 9.66 2.70
N ILE A 216 -2.25 10.45 3.41
CA ILE A 216 -2.36 11.92 3.44
C ILE A 216 -1.20 12.63 2.77
N GLY A 217 -0.17 11.90 2.37
CA GLY A 217 1.07 12.47 1.84
C GLY A 217 2.05 11.40 1.41
N VAL A 218 3.00 11.77 0.56
CA VAL A 218 4.15 10.94 0.19
C VAL A 218 5.41 11.79 0.37
N VAL A 219 6.41 11.23 1.04
CA VAL A 219 7.72 11.86 1.28
C VAL A 219 8.75 11.11 0.46
N ASP A 220 9.53 11.85 -0.33
CA ASP A 220 10.70 11.33 -1.03
C ASP A 220 11.94 11.56 -0.16
N LEU A 221 12.52 10.46 0.35
CA LEU A 221 13.69 10.48 1.23
C LEU A 221 15.00 10.68 0.46
N LYS A 222 15.01 10.52 -0.87
CA LYS A 222 16.22 10.64 -1.69
C LYS A 222 16.87 12.01 -1.57
N GLY A 223 16.06 13.07 -1.52
CA GLY A 223 16.54 14.44 -1.38
C GLY A 223 17.22 14.71 -0.02
N ALA A 224 16.72 14.09 1.05
CA ALA A 224 17.28 14.23 2.39
C ALA A 224 18.56 13.40 2.59
N PHE A 225 18.73 12.31 1.83
CA PHE A 225 19.83 11.36 1.99
C PHE A 225 20.59 11.11 0.68
N PRO A 226 21.34 12.11 0.15
CA PRO A 226 22.06 11.97 -1.11
C PRO A 226 23.26 11.02 -1.04
N ARG A 227 23.69 10.61 0.16
CA ARG A 227 24.87 9.75 0.39
C ARG A 227 24.53 8.25 0.51
N GLY A 228 23.29 7.86 0.23
CA GLY A 228 22.84 6.47 0.28
C GLY A 228 21.88 6.18 1.44
N TYR A 229 21.75 4.90 1.78
CA TYR A 229 20.72 4.42 2.72
C TYR A 229 20.82 5.11 4.10
N PRO A 230 19.75 5.80 4.54
CA PRO A 230 19.62 6.27 5.92
C PRO A 230 19.21 5.14 6.86
N ASP A 231 19.80 5.08 8.05
CA ASP A 231 19.26 4.21 9.11
C ASP A 231 17.83 4.62 9.50
N GLU A 232 17.09 3.68 10.12
CA GLU A 232 15.68 3.89 10.47
C GLU A 232 15.47 5.13 11.33
N ALA A 233 16.37 5.40 12.28
CA ALA A 233 16.27 6.58 13.15
C ALA A 233 16.44 7.90 12.38
N ALA A 234 17.28 7.93 11.35
CA ALA A 234 17.43 9.07 10.47
C ALA A 234 16.19 9.26 9.59
N GLN A 235 15.65 8.18 9.03
CA GLN A 235 14.40 8.21 8.28
C GLN A 235 13.27 8.75 9.15
N ASP A 236 13.10 8.22 10.37
CA ASP A 236 12.07 8.64 11.30
C ASP A 236 12.12 10.12 11.65
N ARG A 237 13.31 10.71 11.80
CA ARG A 237 13.42 12.15 12.04
C ARG A 237 12.84 12.97 10.88
N VAL A 238 13.15 12.59 9.63
CA VAL A 238 12.64 13.27 8.43
C VAL A 238 11.14 13.02 8.27
N LEU A 239 10.71 11.77 8.37
CA LEU A 239 9.32 11.36 8.22
C LEU A 239 8.43 11.99 9.29
N ASN A 240 8.88 12.05 10.54
CA ASN A 240 8.14 12.71 11.60
C ASN A 240 7.89 14.19 11.28
N THR A 241 8.90 14.92 10.82
CA THR A 241 8.74 16.33 10.44
C THR A 241 7.81 16.48 9.24
N GLU A 242 8.05 15.75 8.15
CA GLU A 242 7.28 15.91 6.91
C GLU A 242 5.87 15.36 7.02
N CYS A 243 5.68 14.17 7.59
CA CYS A 243 4.35 13.59 7.77
C CYS A 243 3.49 14.40 8.75
N THR A 244 4.07 15.00 9.80
CA THR A 244 3.31 15.90 10.69
C THR A 244 2.83 17.13 9.95
N ARG A 245 3.69 17.72 9.11
CA ARG A 245 3.32 18.87 8.27
C ARG A 245 2.21 18.47 7.27
N LEU A 246 2.40 17.38 6.54
CA LEU A 246 1.43 16.87 5.56
C LEU A 246 0.09 16.52 6.22
N ALA A 247 0.10 15.94 7.42
CA ALA A 247 -1.13 15.62 8.14
C ALA A 247 -1.91 16.88 8.54
N LYS A 248 -1.21 17.91 9.04
CA LYS A 248 -1.81 19.21 9.33
C LYS A 248 -2.42 19.83 8.07
N ASP A 249 -1.66 19.86 6.99
CA ASP A 249 -2.06 20.49 5.72
C ASP A 249 -3.26 19.76 5.10
N PHE A 250 -3.24 18.42 5.10
CA PHE A 250 -4.30 17.60 4.51
C PHE A 250 -5.60 17.59 5.34
N SER A 251 -5.49 17.58 6.67
CA SER A 251 -6.65 17.49 7.58
C SER A 251 -7.27 18.84 7.95
N GLY A 252 -6.61 19.96 7.61
CA GLY A 252 -7.09 21.31 7.92
C GLY A 252 -6.77 21.80 9.33
N GLY A 253 -5.87 21.13 10.06
CA GLY A 253 -5.38 21.64 11.34
C GLY A 253 -4.63 20.63 12.21
N PRO A 254 -3.79 21.09 13.14
CA PRO A 254 -2.88 20.22 13.91
C PRO A 254 -3.60 19.32 14.93
N ALA A 255 -4.82 19.67 15.35
CA ALA A 255 -5.59 18.90 16.32
C ALA A 255 -6.63 17.95 15.68
N VAL A 256 -6.86 18.07 14.36
CA VAL A 256 -7.97 17.37 13.68
C VAL A 256 -7.81 15.86 13.77
N VAL A 257 -6.63 15.35 13.45
CA VAL A 257 -6.29 13.92 13.49
C VAL A 257 -6.62 13.31 14.85
N ALA A 258 -6.05 13.87 15.93
CA ALA A 258 -6.26 13.35 17.29
C ALA A 258 -7.71 13.50 17.76
N SER A 259 -8.37 14.62 17.42
CA SER A 259 -9.78 14.85 17.80
C SER A 259 -10.75 13.84 17.19
N LYS A 260 -10.38 13.23 16.06
CA LYS A 260 -11.15 12.19 15.37
C LYS A 260 -10.76 10.77 15.79
N GLY A 261 -9.90 10.62 16.79
CA GLY A 261 -9.41 9.31 17.24
C GLY A 261 -8.48 8.62 16.24
N LEU A 262 -7.90 9.38 15.30
CA LEU A 262 -6.94 8.88 14.32
C LEU A 262 -5.51 9.06 14.84
N THR A 263 -4.62 8.23 14.34
CA THR A 263 -3.17 8.25 14.60
C THR A 263 -2.44 8.46 13.29
N LEU A 264 -1.46 9.37 13.28
CA LEU A 264 -0.49 9.51 12.21
C LEU A 264 0.63 8.49 12.40
N PHE A 265 0.98 7.78 11.33
CA PHE A 265 2.12 6.87 11.31
C PHE A 265 2.67 6.72 9.89
N TRP A 266 3.83 6.09 9.79
CA TRP A 266 4.57 5.79 8.57
C TRP A 266 5.37 4.51 8.79
N GLU A 267 5.92 3.94 7.72
CA GLU A 267 6.85 2.82 7.78
C GLU A 267 8.17 3.25 7.13
N THR A 268 9.29 2.98 7.79
CA THR A 268 10.62 3.25 7.22
C THR A 268 10.94 2.27 6.09
N LEU A 269 11.78 2.71 5.16
CA LEU A 269 12.31 1.87 4.09
C LEU A 269 13.41 0.97 4.63
N ARG A 270 13.41 -0.28 4.17
CA ARG A 270 14.49 -1.23 4.43
C ARG A 270 15.67 -0.98 3.51
N MET A 271 16.85 -1.46 3.90
CA MET A 271 18.07 -1.39 3.08
C MET A 271 17.86 -2.04 1.71
N GLU A 272 17.17 -3.18 1.67
CA GLU A 272 16.85 -3.91 0.45
C GLU A 272 15.98 -3.08 -0.50
N SER A 273 14.94 -2.44 0.04
CA SER A 273 14.07 -1.54 -0.73
C SER A 273 14.83 -0.34 -1.28
N TRP A 274 15.69 0.28 -0.47
CA TRP A 274 16.52 1.40 -0.92
C TRP A 274 17.47 1.01 -2.04
N ARG A 275 18.13 -0.15 -1.93
CA ARG A 275 19.01 -0.68 -2.99
C ARG A 275 18.23 -0.98 -4.27
N ALA A 276 16.99 -1.44 -4.14
CA ALA A 276 16.07 -1.67 -5.24
C ALA A 276 15.52 -0.40 -5.90
N GLY A 277 15.85 0.79 -5.36
CA GLY A 277 15.44 2.07 -5.90
C GLY A 277 14.19 2.67 -5.25
N SER A 278 13.59 2.01 -4.26
CA SER A 278 12.51 2.61 -3.46
C SER A 278 13.05 3.73 -2.58
N THR A 279 12.48 4.91 -2.72
CA THR A 279 12.91 6.11 -1.97
C THR A 279 11.76 6.88 -1.35
N ARG A 280 10.53 6.41 -1.52
CA ARG A 280 9.32 7.11 -1.11
C ARG A 280 8.58 6.35 -0.01
N VAL A 281 8.00 7.12 0.91
CA VAL A 281 7.17 6.61 2.01
C VAL A 281 5.87 7.37 2.02
N ASP A 282 4.76 6.68 2.23
CA ASP A 282 3.46 7.30 2.43
C ASP A 282 3.19 7.60 3.91
N CYS A 283 2.67 8.78 4.17
CA CYS A 283 2.21 9.21 5.48
C CYS A 283 0.74 8.80 5.64
N ARG A 284 0.42 8.06 6.69
CA ARG A 284 -0.86 7.35 6.84
C ARG A 284 -1.59 7.81 8.08
N LEU A 285 -2.92 7.91 7.99
CA LEU A 285 -3.82 8.06 9.12
C LEU A 285 -4.64 6.79 9.29
N GLY A 286 -4.85 6.36 10.53
CA GLY A 286 -5.72 5.22 10.83
C GLY A 286 -6.08 5.14 12.30
N ALA A 287 -6.82 4.12 12.67
CA ALA A 287 -7.14 3.82 14.06
C ALA A 287 -6.82 2.36 14.38
N PHE A 288 -6.52 2.08 15.64
CA PHE A 288 -6.24 0.73 16.12
C PHE A 288 -7.42 0.17 16.90
N LEU A 289 -7.58 -1.14 16.87
CA LEU A 289 -8.51 -1.85 17.74
C LEU A 289 -8.19 -1.57 19.22
N PRO A 290 -9.17 -1.62 20.14
CA PRO A 290 -8.95 -1.36 21.56
C PRO A 290 -7.87 -2.25 22.19
N ASP A 291 -7.76 -3.50 21.72
CA ASP A 291 -6.76 -4.49 22.14
C ASP A 291 -5.41 -4.34 21.42
N ARG A 292 -5.28 -3.36 20.52
CA ARG A 292 -4.11 -3.11 19.65
C ARG A 292 -3.71 -4.30 18.78
N SER A 293 -4.63 -5.23 18.51
CA SER A 293 -4.36 -6.41 17.68
C SER A 293 -4.32 -6.12 16.17
N GLY A 294 -4.55 -4.87 15.77
CA GLY A 294 -4.46 -4.39 14.39
C GLY A 294 -5.33 -3.16 14.15
N PHE A 295 -5.68 -2.91 12.90
CA PHE A 295 -6.45 -1.75 12.47
C PHE A 295 -7.94 -1.89 12.79
N ALA A 296 -8.51 -0.83 13.37
CA ALA A 296 -9.94 -0.64 13.46
C ALA A 296 -10.48 -0.10 12.13
N PRO A 297 -11.72 -0.45 11.74
CA PRO A 297 -12.35 0.15 10.56
C PRO A 297 -12.66 1.64 10.84
N VAL A 298 -12.23 2.48 9.91
CA VAL A 298 -12.52 3.91 9.84
C VAL A 298 -13.50 4.14 8.70
N THR A 299 -14.54 4.96 8.91
CA THR A 299 -15.49 5.35 7.87
C THR A 299 -15.46 6.86 7.68
N GLY A 300 -15.28 7.32 6.45
CA GLY A 300 -15.13 8.73 6.08
C GLY A 300 -13.66 9.18 6.02
N SER A 301 -13.38 10.20 5.20
CA SER A 301 -12.05 10.84 5.12
C SER A 301 -11.83 11.79 6.29
N VAL A 302 -10.57 11.96 6.72
CA VAL A 302 -10.15 12.95 7.73
C VAL A 302 -10.56 14.38 7.37
N LYS A 303 -10.86 14.68 6.09
CA LYS A 303 -11.37 15.99 5.66
C LYS A 303 -12.85 16.22 6.05
N GLY A 304 -13.60 15.16 6.34
CA GLY A 304 -15.01 15.18 6.71
C GLY A 304 -15.32 14.51 8.04
N PRO A 305 -16.58 14.13 8.30
CA PRO A 305 -16.94 13.31 9.45
C PRO A 305 -16.21 11.95 9.41
N VAL A 306 -15.71 11.51 10.56
CA VAL A 306 -15.02 10.22 10.71
C VAL A 306 -15.70 9.42 11.82
N GLN A 307 -15.88 8.13 11.57
CA GLN A 307 -16.31 7.15 12.58
C GLN A 307 -15.26 6.07 12.72
N VAL A 308 -14.92 5.72 13.96
CA VAL A 308 -13.96 4.65 14.28
C VAL A 308 -14.70 3.49 14.91
N GLY A 309 -14.66 2.33 14.27
CA GLY A 309 -15.19 1.09 14.81
C GLY A 309 -14.34 0.53 15.95
N ARG A 310 -14.92 -0.38 16.74
CA ARG A 310 -14.24 -1.03 17.88
C ARG A 310 -14.02 -2.52 17.70
N GLN A 311 -14.53 -3.08 16.61
CA GLN A 311 -14.41 -4.49 16.27
C GLN A 311 -13.66 -4.64 14.94
N PRO A 312 -12.98 -5.78 14.71
CA PRO A 312 -12.35 -6.06 13.43
C PRO A 312 -13.37 -6.00 12.29
N ALA A 313 -12.95 -5.51 11.13
CA ALA A 313 -13.73 -5.69 9.91
C ALA A 313 -13.71 -7.17 9.48
N PRO A 314 -14.66 -7.60 8.63
CA PRO A 314 -14.55 -8.88 7.95
C PRO A 314 -13.28 -8.97 7.08
N THR A 315 -12.80 -10.19 6.85
CA THR A 315 -11.78 -10.47 5.83
C THR A 315 -12.28 -10.05 4.46
N ALA A 316 -11.44 -9.39 3.67
CA ALA A 316 -11.81 -8.99 2.33
C ALA A 316 -11.93 -10.22 1.42
N PRO A 317 -12.96 -10.33 0.57
CA PRO A 317 -13.05 -11.42 -0.38
C PRO A 317 -11.87 -11.34 -1.35
N ARG A 318 -11.29 -12.49 -1.69
CA ARG A 318 -10.25 -12.56 -2.74
C ARG A 318 -10.89 -12.26 -4.09
N ASN A 319 -10.28 -11.37 -4.86
CA ASN A 319 -10.75 -10.96 -6.17
C ASN A 319 -9.58 -10.87 -7.16
N PRO A 320 -9.06 -12.03 -7.62
CA PRO A 320 -7.98 -12.06 -8.60
C PRO A 320 -8.44 -11.52 -9.95
N GLY A 321 -7.63 -10.65 -10.57
CA GLY A 321 -7.92 -10.07 -11.88
C GLY A 321 -7.80 -8.55 -11.88
N PRO A 322 -8.08 -7.89 -13.01
CA PRO A 322 -8.01 -6.43 -13.11
C PRO A 322 -8.93 -5.77 -12.08
N ALA A 323 -8.43 -4.72 -11.43
CA ALA A 323 -9.27 -3.83 -10.65
C ALA A 323 -10.42 -3.34 -11.54
N PRO A 324 -11.66 -3.29 -11.01
CA PRO A 324 -12.73 -2.58 -11.69
C PRO A 324 -12.22 -1.18 -12.02
N VAL A 325 -12.50 -0.70 -13.24
CA VAL A 325 -12.16 0.68 -13.60
C VAL A 325 -12.92 1.58 -12.64
N ALA A 326 -12.23 2.10 -11.62
CA ALA A 326 -12.81 3.08 -10.73
C ALA A 326 -13.07 4.32 -11.57
N THR A 327 -14.32 4.81 -11.55
CA THR A 327 -14.61 6.17 -11.98
C THR A 327 -13.65 7.08 -11.19
N PRO A 328 -12.88 7.97 -11.85
CA PRO A 328 -11.99 8.87 -11.15
C PRO A 328 -12.75 9.55 -10.00
N PRO A 329 -12.13 9.72 -8.81
CA PRO A 329 -12.75 10.53 -7.79
C PRO A 329 -13.07 11.88 -8.43
N VAL A 330 -14.35 12.26 -8.39
CA VAL A 330 -14.75 13.62 -8.74
C VAL A 330 -14.01 14.50 -7.73
N THR A 331 -12.92 15.12 -8.15
CA THR A 331 -12.43 16.33 -7.50
C THR A 331 -13.63 17.26 -7.50
N GLN A 332 -14.27 17.43 -6.33
CA GLN A 332 -15.08 18.61 -6.10
C GLN A 332 -14.12 19.78 -6.28
N VAL A 333 -14.15 20.36 -7.48
CA VAL A 333 -13.57 21.67 -7.73
C VAL A 333 -14.41 22.59 -6.88
N ASP A 334 -13.79 23.17 -5.85
CA ASP A 334 -14.40 24.24 -5.08
C ASP A 334 -14.90 25.30 -6.06
N ALA A 335 -16.22 25.49 -6.10
CA ALA A 335 -16.82 26.56 -6.87
C ALA A 335 -16.29 27.90 -6.32
N PRO A 336 -15.85 28.84 -7.18
CA PRO A 336 -15.41 30.14 -6.72
C PRO A 336 -16.53 30.84 -5.94
N ALA A 337 -16.20 31.34 -4.74
CA ALA A 337 -17.11 32.14 -3.94
C ALA A 337 -17.60 33.35 -4.76
N ALA A 338 -18.92 33.54 -4.77
CA ALA A 338 -19.53 34.71 -5.37
C ALA A 338 -19.06 35.99 -4.63
N PRO A 339 -18.80 37.10 -5.34
CA PRO A 339 -18.41 38.35 -4.69
C PRO A 339 -19.58 38.94 -3.89
N PRO A 340 -19.30 39.62 -2.76
CA PRO A 340 -20.34 40.23 -1.94
C PRO A 340 -20.99 41.41 -2.65
N SER A 341 -22.32 41.50 -2.55
CA SER A 341 -23.13 42.68 -2.91
C SER A 341 -23.04 43.79 -1.88
#